data_AF-A0A7X7TYS1-F1
#
_entry.id   AF-A0A7X7TYS1-F1
#
_cell.length_a   1.000
_cell.length_b   1.000
_cell.length_c   1.000
_cell.angle_alpha   90.00
_cell.angle_beta   90.00
_cell.angle_gamma   90.00
#
_symmetry.space_group_name_H-M   'P 1'
#
loop_
_entity.id
_entity.type
_entity.pdbx_description
1 polymer ?
#
loop_
_entity_poly.entity_id
_entity_poly.type
_entity_poly.pdbx_seq_one_letter_code
_entity_poly.pdbx_strand_id
1 'polypeptide(L)'
;MGVRIASAWAALLLSIAVTSGATPGSELRGVWMHATQIKTPAEADAMVEKIDRAHFNAAFILVWYWGGQAYFQSAICPLGEGVPSGYDPLAYMIEQCHKRGIQVHAWFVNGAYGSQEIRAVLDKHPDWAVQDGGAGKLWYDFSKPEVRRFQSDLMIECLRKYDVDGIQFDYIRYGPQQCYCDYCQETFSRRYGFEPMTKERRTKLPAAVDVTANPLVKPTTAVVLAEFSDGTPAIAMNKLDEGMVLLLNWRAENDMPPAVAESVKLTLGVWTTGRAPVYITTTAATRSEYGNSPFESARASLTRLGYRPMSVPAETIAGLSAGSVLVLPAVYVVPDDVGRSLEAFVRKGGKLLIIDGPAKSMSVAALQRVTGFASTGRYIRRVDV
;
A
#
# COMPACT_ATOMS: atom_id res chain seq x y z
N MET A 1 84.88 -28.81 -43.69
CA MET A 1 84.63 -27.48 -43.07
C MET A 1 83.13 -27.21 -43.16
N GLY A 2 82.37 -27.57 -42.10
CA GLY A 2 80.91 -27.38 -41.97
C GLY A 2 80.04 -28.15 -42.99
N VAL A 3 78.82 -28.62 -42.74
CA VAL A 3 77.92 -28.59 -41.57
C VAL A 3 77.06 -29.86 -41.58
N ARG A 4 76.65 -30.23 -40.37
CA ARG A 4 75.87 -31.36 -39.87
C ARG A 4 74.47 -31.56 -40.48
N ILE A 5 74.13 -32.84 -40.54
CA ILE A 5 72.80 -33.47 -40.60
C ILE A 5 71.97 -33.08 -39.36
N ALA A 6 70.65 -32.90 -39.52
CA ALA A 6 69.60 -33.63 -38.78
C ALA A 6 68.36 -32.81 -38.39
N SER A 7 67.22 -33.48 -38.62
CA SER A 7 66.00 -33.52 -37.79
C SER A 7 65.14 -32.26 -37.67
N ALA A 8 64.01 -32.31 -38.40
CA ALA A 8 62.81 -31.54 -38.12
C ALA A 8 62.22 -31.97 -36.76
N TRP A 9 62.08 -31.01 -35.85
CA TRP A 9 61.30 -31.13 -34.63
C TRP A 9 59.98 -30.37 -34.82
N ALA A 10 58.86 -31.06 -34.59
CA ALA A 10 57.53 -30.48 -34.56
C ALA A 10 57.41 -29.50 -33.38
N ALA A 11 57.13 -28.23 -33.69
CA ALA A 11 56.82 -27.23 -32.67
C ALA A 11 55.35 -27.38 -32.25
N LEU A 12 55.16 -27.86 -31.03
CA LEU A 12 53.90 -27.84 -30.30
C LEU A 12 53.59 -26.38 -29.92
N LEU A 13 52.69 -25.71 -30.66
CA LEU A 13 52.18 -24.40 -30.26
C LEU A 13 51.21 -24.59 -29.08
N LEU A 14 51.73 -24.43 -27.86
CA LEU A 14 50.90 -24.26 -26.67
C LEU A 14 50.19 -22.91 -26.77
N SER A 15 48.94 -22.90 -27.20
CA SER A 15 48.04 -21.77 -27.01
C SER A 15 47.76 -21.64 -25.51
N ILE A 16 48.51 -20.76 -24.84
CA ILE A 16 48.16 -20.27 -23.51
C ILE A 16 46.89 -19.46 -23.69
N ALA A 17 45.74 -20.07 -23.40
CA ALA A 17 44.53 -19.32 -23.13
C ALA A 17 44.80 -18.48 -21.89
N VAL A 18 45.12 -17.20 -22.09
CA VAL A 18 45.02 -16.20 -21.02
C VAL A 18 43.53 -16.10 -20.72
N THR A 19 43.07 -16.92 -19.79
CA THR A 19 41.82 -16.63 -19.10
C THR A 19 42.04 -15.29 -18.41
N SER A 20 41.44 -14.24 -18.95
CA SER A 20 41.24 -12.97 -18.24
C SER A 20 40.38 -13.29 -17.02
N GLY A 21 41.03 -13.73 -15.94
CA GLY A 21 40.44 -13.66 -14.62
C GLY A 21 40.16 -12.18 -14.40
N ALA A 22 38.90 -11.79 -14.46
CA ALA A 22 38.49 -10.48 -13.98
C ALA A 22 39.02 -10.40 -12.55
N THR A 23 40.02 -9.56 -12.31
CA THR A 23 40.42 -9.21 -10.96
C THR A 23 39.14 -8.72 -10.30
N PRO A 24 38.64 -9.37 -9.23
CA PRO A 24 37.52 -8.82 -8.49
C PRO A 24 37.92 -7.38 -8.15
N GLY A 25 37.05 -6.41 -8.48
CA GLY A 25 37.27 -5.03 -8.02
C GLY A 25 37.60 -5.08 -6.53
N SER A 26 38.54 -4.25 -6.08
CA SER A 26 38.87 -4.15 -4.66
C SER A 26 37.57 -4.02 -3.85
N GLU A 27 37.49 -4.70 -2.70
CA GLU A 27 36.34 -4.62 -1.82
C GLU A 27 35.94 -3.15 -1.59
N LEU A 28 34.67 -2.81 -1.83
CA LEU A 28 34.16 -1.47 -1.58
C LEU A 28 34.04 -1.25 -0.07
N ARG A 29 34.85 -0.35 0.46
CA ARG A 29 34.85 0.09 1.86
C ARG A 29 34.46 1.56 1.87
N GLY A 30 33.14 1.79 1.85
CA GLY A 30 32.57 3.11 1.80
C GLY A 30 32.17 3.67 3.16
N VAL A 31 32.14 5.00 3.27
CA VAL A 31 31.55 5.70 4.41
C VAL A 31 30.47 6.68 3.93
N TRP A 32 29.30 6.64 4.57
CA TRP A 32 28.28 7.67 4.44
C TRP A 32 28.57 8.84 5.35
N MET A 33 28.55 10.05 4.81
CA MET A 33 28.80 11.27 5.55
C MET A 33 27.94 12.42 5.06
N HIS A 34 27.77 13.42 5.92
CA HIS A 34 26.99 14.61 5.59
C HIS A 34 27.91 15.75 5.17
N ALA A 35 27.56 16.45 4.08
CA ALA A 35 28.33 17.62 3.66
C ALA A 35 28.34 18.77 4.69
N THR A 36 27.43 18.75 5.67
CA THR A 36 27.47 19.67 6.82
C THR A 36 28.71 19.50 7.71
N GLN A 37 29.49 18.44 7.54
CA GLN A 37 30.72 18.16 8.29
C GLN A 37 31.99 18.66 7.58
N ILE A 38 31.86 19.28 6.41
CA ILE A 38 32.96 19.71 5.53
C ILE A 38 32.70 21.11 4.97
N LYS A 39 32.11 21.99 5.79
CA LYS A 39 31.68 23.34 5.36
C LYS A 39 32.86 24.25 5.08
N THR A 40 34.05 23.91 5.56
CA THR A 40 35.30 24.62 5.33
C THR A 40 36.41 23.68 4.83
N PRO A 41 37.46 24.19 4.17
CA PRO A 41 38.60 23.38 3.76
C PRO A 41 39.25 22.60 4.91
N ALA A 42 39.42 23.22 6.08
CA ALA A 42 40.04 22.57 7.24
C ALA A 42 39.22 21.38 7.77
N GLU A 43 37.89 21.51 7.78
CA GLU A 43 37.00 20.40 8.15
C GLU A 43 37.03 19.28 7.11
N ALA A 44 37.10 19.63 5.82
CA ALA A 44 37.23 18.68 4.73
C ALA A 44 38.56 17.90 4.82
N ASP A 45 39.68 18.59 5.02
CA ASP A 45 41.00 17.97 5.18
C ASP A 45 41.01 16.98 6.35
N ALA A 46 40.50 17.41 7.52
CA ALA A 46 40.41 16.55 8.70
C ALA A 46 39.51 15.32 8.47
N MET A 47 38.43 15.47 7.68
CA MET A 47 37.57 14.35 7.31
C MET A 47 38.28 13.38 6.37
N VAL A 48 38.94 13.89 5.32
CA VAL A 48 39.69 13.08 4.36
C VAL A 48 40.79 12.29 5.05
N GLU A 49 41.56 12.91 5.95
CA GLU A 49 42.57 12.23 6.77
C GLU A 49 41.97 11.11 7.62
N LYS A 50 40.77 11.33 8.18
CA LYS A 50 40.08 10.31 8.97
C LYS A 50 39.62 9.13 8.12
N ILE A 51 39.10 9.39 6.91
CA ILE A 51 38.65 8.37 5.96
C ILE A 51 39.85 7.52 5.51
N ASP A 52 40.94 8.18 5.13
CA ASP A 52 42.18 7.54 4.66
C ASP A 52 42.84 6.67 5.76
N ARG A 53 42.99 7.21 6.97
CA ARG A 53 43.53 6.47 8.13
C ARG A 53 42.68 5.25 8.51
N ALA A 54 41.38 5.28 8.21
CA ALA A 54 40.47 4.16 8.42
C ALA A 54 40.45 3.16 7.26
N HIS A 55 41.24 3.40 6.20
CA HIS A 55 41.36 2.56 5.00
C HIS A 55 40.06 2.41 4.19
N PHE A 56 39.14 3.36 4.32
CA PHE A 56 37.99 3.47 3.40
C PHE A 56 38.49 3.90 2.01
N ASN A 57 37.86 3.38 0.96
CA ASN A 57 38.19 3.68 -0.44
C ASN A 57 37.04 4.37 -1.19
N ALA A 58 35.94 4.71 -0.50
CA ALA A 58 34.86 5.51 -1.05
C ALA A 58 34.20 6.39 0.02
N ALA A 59 33.80 7.60 -0.38
CA ALA A 59 33.00 8.53 0.42
C ALA A 59 31.66 8.79 -0.29
N PHE A 60 30.56 8.46 0.38
CA PHE A 60 29.21 8.79 -0.04
C PHE A 60 28.77 10.07 0.68
N ILE A 61 28.83 11.20 -0.02
CA ILE A 61 28.67 12.52 0.59
C ILE A 61 27.25 13.02 0.30
N LEU A 62 26.45 13.24 1.35
CA LEU A 62 25.11 13.83 1.20
C LEU A 62 25.25 15.27 0.72
N VAL A 63 25.09 15.49 -0.59
CA VAL A 63 25.32 16.79 -1.23
C VAL A 63 24.04 17.61 -1.40
N TRP A 64 22.87 17.02 -1.19
CA TRP A 64 21.59 17.73 -1.24
C TRP A 64 20.53 17.08 -0.36
N TYR A 65 19.95 17.85 0.58
CA TYR A 65 18.84 17.42 1.44
C TYR A 65 18.20 18.57 2.22
N TRP A 66 19.00 19.29 3.03
CA TRP A 66 18.56 20.20 4.09
C TRP A 66 17.70 21.38 3.61
N GLY A 67 16.38 21.18 3.52
CA GLY A 67 15.46 22.21 3.03
C GLY A 67 15.67 22.57 1.55
N GLY A 68 16.28 21.69 0.77
CA GLY A 68 16.58 21.95 -0.64
C GLY A 68 17.88 22.73 -0.90
N GLN A 69 18.83 22.71 0.04
CA GLN A 69 20.16 23.29 -0.15
C GLN A 69 21.16 22.28 -0.72
N ALA A 70 22.04 22.76 -1.61
CA ALA A 70 23.13 22.00 -2.20
C ALA A 70 24.47 22.32 -1.50
N TYR A 71 25.33 21.32 -1.36
CA TYR A 71 26.71 21.47 -0.89
C TYR A 71 27.71 21.33 -2.05
N PHE A 72 27.33 21.93 -3.16
CA PHE A 72 28.11 22.14 -4.37
C PHE A 72 27.55 23.39 -5.08
N GLN A 73 28.31 23.97 -6.00
CA GLN A 73 27.84 25.14 -6.76
C GLN A 73 26.76 24.76 -7.77
N SER A 74 25.50 25.02 -7.42
CA SER A 74 24.32 24.76 -8.25
C SER A 74 23.72 26.06 -8.79
N ALA A 75 23.23 26.02 -10.03
CA ALA A 75 22.46 27.11 -10.64
C ALA A 75 20.99 27.09 -10.22
N ILE A 76 20.48 25.96 -9.70
CA ILE A 76 19.07 25.76 -9.35
C ILE A 76 18.81 25.66 -7.85
N CYS A 77 19.82 25.31 -7.04
CA CYS A 77 19.74 25.26 -5.58
C CYS A 77 20.70 26.24 -4.93
N PRO A 78 20.30 26.89 -3.81
CA PRO A 78 21.24 27.70 -3.04
C PRO A 78 22.29 26.82 -2.36
N LEU A 79 23.46 27.41 -2.13
CA LEU A 79 24.53 26.78 -1.34
C LEU A 79 24.10 26.61 0.12
N GLY A 80 24.57 25.54 0.75
CA GLY A 80 24.28 25.22 2.14
C GLY A 80 24.68 26.31 3.13
N GLU A 81 23.85 26.49 4.17
CA GLU A 81 24.11 27.44 5.24
C GLU A 81 25.44 27.16 5.96
N GLY A 82 26.20 28.24 6.20
CA GLY A 82 27.50 28.19 6.88
C GLY A 82 28.68 27.80 5.99
N VAL A 83 28.47 27.59 4.69
CA VAL A 83 29.57 27.43 3.72
C VAL A 83 30.13 28.82 3.38
N PRO A 84 31.45 29.08 3.55
CA PRO A 84 32.05 30.37 3.22
C PRO A 84 31.93 30.72 1.73
N SER A 85 31.83 32.01 1.44
CA SER A 85 31.82 32.50 0.06
C SER A 85 33.09 32.07 -0.69
N GLY A 86 32.92 31.60 -1.93
CA GLY A 86 34.02 31.13 -2.79
C GLY A 86 34.49 29.70 -2.52
N TYR A 87 33.95 29.00 -1.51
CA TYR A 87 34.25 27.60 -1.25
C TYR A 87 33.18 26.68 -1.85
N ASP A 88 33.63 25.60 -2.51
CA ASP A 88 32.79 24.54 -3.06
C ASP A 88 33.14 23.21 -2.34
N PRO A 89 32.29 22.75 -1.39
CA PRO A 89 32.59 21.57 -0.58
C PRO A 89 32.77 20.29 -1.40
N LEU A 90 31.94 20.08 -2.45
CA LEU A 90 32.03 18.87 -3.27
C LEU A 90 33.28 18.90 -4.14
N ALA A 91 33.58 20.02 -4.80
CA ALA A 91 34.80 20.16 -5.60
C ALA A 91 36.05 19.85 -4.76
N TYR A 92 36.11 20.43 -3.55
CA TYR A 92 37.25 20.27 -2.66
C TYR A 92 37.42 18.82 -2.19
N MET A 93 36.31 18.16 -1.82
CA MET A 93 36.33 16.75 -1.44
C MET A 93 36.80 15.85 -2.58
N ILE A 94 36.31 16.07 -3.80
CA ILE A 94 36.75 15.33 -4.99
C ILE A 94 38.26 15.43 -5.15
N GLU A 95 38.80 16.65 -5.16
CA GLU A 95 40.24 16.87 -5.32
C GLU A 95 41.06 16.15 -4.23
N GLN A 96 40.65 16.28 -2.96
CA GLN A 96 41.41 15.73 -1.83
C GLN A 96 41.31 14.21 -1.70
N CYS A 97 40.14 13.64 -1.98
CA CYS A 97 39.91 12.19 -1.97
C CYS A 97 40.60 11.51 -3.15
N HIS A 98 40.51 12.06 -4.35
CA HIS A 98 41.13 11.48 -5.55
C HIS A 98 42.66 11.41 -5.45
N LYS A 99 43.32 12.40 -4.83
CA LYS A 99 44.76 12.36 -4.50
C LYS A 99 45.17 11.12 -3.69
N ARG A 100 44.22 10.50 -2.97
CA ARG A 100 44.42 9.33 -2.10
C ARG A 100 43.78 8.06 -2.66
N GLY A 101 43.25 8.10 -3.89
CA GLY A 101 42.53 6.96 -4.49
C GLY A 101 41.21 6.63 -3.80
N ILE A 102 40.59 7.60 -3.11
CA ILE A 102 39.28 7.46 -2.48
C ILE A 102 38.23 7.95 -3.48
N GLN A 103 37.26 7.10 -3.83
CA GLN A 103 36.14 7.47 -4.68
C GLN A 103 35.21 8.47 -3.98
N VAL A 104 34.63 9.40 -4.72
CA VAL A 104 33.61 10.33 -4.24
C VAL A 104 32.30 10.09 -4.97
N HIS A 105 31.30 9.66 -4.21
CA HIS A 105 29.94 9.42 -4.68
C HIS A 105 29.03 10.51 -4.14
N ALA A 106 28.38 11.26 -5.03
CA ALA A 106 27.44 12.31 -4.65
C ALA A 106 26.09 11.69 -4.27
N TRP A 107 25.72 11.82 -2.99
CA TRP A 107 24.50 11.27 -2.42
C TRP A 107 23.39 12.33 -2.34
N PHE A 108 22.21 11.97 -2.85
CA PHE A 108 21.00 12.77 -2.86
C PHE A 108 19.89 12.06 -2.08
N VAL A 109 19.24 12.75 -1.15
CA VAL A 109 18.01 12.25 -0.53
C VAL A 109 16.81 12.65 -1.39
N ASN A 110 16.01 11.66 -1.80
CA ASN A 110 14.89 11.88 -2.71
C ASN A 110 13.55 11.80 -1.97
N GLY A 111 12.74 12.85 -2.11
CA GLY A 111 11.38 12.95 -1.60
C GLY A 111 11.29 13.67 -0.25
N ALA A 112 12.13 13.29 0.72
CA ALA A 112 12.17 13.95 2.01
C ALA A 112 12.79 15.35 1.90
N TYR A 113 12.14 16.38 2.45
CA TYR A 113 12.60 17.77 2.34
C TYR A 113 13.72 18.13 3.32
N GLY A 114 13.92 17.36 4.40
CA GLY A 114 15.00 17.58 5.37
C GLY A 114 14.86 18.84 6.23
N SER A 115 13.72 19.53 6.18
CA SER A 115 13.35 20.68 7.02
C SER A 115 11.87 20.61 7.41
N GLN A 116 11.49 21.24 8.53
CA GLN A 116 10.10 21.47 8.91
C GLN A 116 9.60 22.85 8.46
N GLU A 117 10.51 23.76 8.11
CA GLU A 117 10.20 25.11 7.68
C GLU A 117 10.44 25.24 6.18
N ILE A 118 9.51 25.89 5.49
CA ILE A 118 9.63 26.25 4.07
C ILE A 118 10.82 27.21 3.91
N ARG A 119 11.73 26.87 2.98
CA ARG A 119 12.89 27.68 2.60
C ARG A 119 13.36 27.30 1.18
N ALA A 120 14.34 28.03 0.65
CA ALA A 120 15.04 27.67 -0.60
C ALA A 120 14.11 27.18 -1.74
N VAL A 121 14.07 25.88 -2.02
CA VAL A 121 13.27 25.29 -3.12
C VAL A 121 11.77 25.48 -2.88
N LEU A 122 11.26 25.18 -1.69
CA LEU A 122 9.81 25.29 -1.40
C LEU A 122 9.37 26.73 -1.16
N ASP A 123 10.29 27.66 -0.90
CA ASP A 123 9.97 29.10 -0.85
C ASP A 123 9.58 29.62 -2.24
N LYS A 124 10.28 29.14 -3.28
CA LYS A 124 9.98 29.47 -4.69
C LYS A 124 8.86 28.62 -5.28
N HIS A 125 8.68 27.41 -4.76
CA HIS A 125 7.72 26.42 -5.26
C HIS A 125 6.89 25.82 -4.11
N PRO A 126 6.03 26.61 -3.45
CA PRO A 126 5.26 26.13 -2.30
C PRO A 126 4.28 25.00 -2.66
N ASP A 127 3.83 24.94 -3.92
CA ASP A 127 2.95 23.91 -4.48
C ASP A 127 3.65 22.56 -4.70
N TRP A 128 4.99 22.51 -4.61
CA TRP A 128 5.76 21.27 -4.71
C TRP A 128 5.79 20.46 -3.42
N ALA A 129 5.24 20.99 -2.32
CA ALA A 129 5.10 20.27 -1.08
C ALA A 129 3.88 19.31 -1.12
N VAL A 130 4.01 18.15 -0.49
CA VAL A 130 2.87 17.26 -0.21
C VAL A 130 1.87 18.00 0.67
N GLN A 131 0.61 18.06 0.24
CA GLN A 131 -0.51 18.57 1.02
C GLN A 131 -1.33 17.40 1.54
N ASP A 132 -1.08 16.98 2.77
CA ASP A 132 -1.75 15.84 3.43
C ASP A 132 -2.67 16.28 4.59
N GLY A 133 -2.79 17.60 4.83
CA GLY A 133 -3.59 18.16 5.92
C GLY A 133 -2.99 17.95 7.33
N GLY A 134 -1.74 17.45 7.43
CA GLY A 134 -1.05 17.20 8.69
C GLY A 134 0.04 18.24 9.00
N ALA A 135 0.28 18.49 10.29
CA ALA A 135 1.46 19.21 10.77
C ALA A 135 2.64 18.23 10.89
N GLY A 136 3.28 17.91 9.77
CA GLY A 136 4.36 16.92 9.66
C GLY A 136 5.68 17.48 9.10
N LYS A 137 6.68 16.60 8.96
CA LYS A 137 7.88 16.88 8.16
C LYS A 137 7.46 17.17 6.72
N LEU A 138 8.05 18.17 6.06
CA LEU A 138 7.75 18.49 4.67
C LEU A 138 8.33 17.42 3.72
N TRP A 139 7.63 17.19 2.62
CA TRP A 139 8.00 16.24 1.57
C TRP A 139 7.74 16.86 0.20
N TYR A 140 8.57 16.52 -0.78
CA TYR A 140 8.35 16.85 -2.18
C TYR A 140 7.27 15.94 -2.77
N ASP A 141 6.32 16.54 -3.50
CA ASP A 141 5.24 15.82 -4.15
C ASP A 141 5.70 15.23 -5.49
N PHE A 142 6.20 14.00 -5.44
CA PHE A 142 6.60 13.25 -6.63
C PHE A 142 5.45 12.85 -7.56
N SER A 143 4.20 13.18 -7.27
CA SER A 143 3.10 13.04 -8.22
C SER A 143 3.25 14.04 -9.37
N LYS A 144 3.89 15.19 -9.10
CA LYS A 144 4.15 16.27 -10.06
C LYS A 144 5.39 15.99 -10.93
N PRO A 145 5.25 15.96 -12.28
CA PRO A 145 6.38 15.75 -13.19
C PRO A 145 7.53 16.75 -13.02
N GLU A 146 7.21 18.02 -12.76
CA GLU A 146 8.17 19.10 -12.56
C GLU A 146 9.05 18.89 -11.32
N VAL A 147 8.50 18.33 -10.24
CA VAL A 147 9.25 18.00 -9.02
C VAL A 147 10.24 16.87 -9.30
N ARG A 148 9.80 15.82 -10.01
CA ARG A 148 10.67 14.71 -10.42
C ARG A 148 11.79 15.20 -11.35
N ARG A 149 11.44 16.08 -12.29
CA ARG A 149 12.38 16.69 -13.23
C ARG A 149 13.41 17.57 -12.53
N PHE A 150 12.99 18.39 -11.56
CA PHE A 150 13.90 19.21 -10.78
C PHE A 150 14.99 18.39 -10.09
N GLN A 151 14.60 17.28 -9.42
CA GLN A 151 15.60 16.43 -8.75
C GLN A 151 16.53 15.72 -9.74
N SER A 152 16.00 15.24 -10.87
CA SER A 152 16.86 14.65 -11.90
C SER A 152 17.81 15.68 -12.52
N ASP A 153 17.33 16.89 -12.78
CA ASP A 153 18.12 17.96 -13.38
C ASP A 153 19.24 18.42 -12.43
N LEU A 154 19.01 18.40 -11.11
CA LEU A 154 20.03 18.67 -10.10
C LEU A 154 21.15 17.63 -10.09
N MET A 155 20.80 16.34 -10.19
CA MET A 155 21.78 15.27 -10.28
C MET A 155 22.58 15.33 -11.59
N ILE A 156 21.90 15.64 -12.70
CA ILE A 156 22.53 15.85 -14.01
C ILE A 156 23.47 17.06 -13.97
N GLU A 157 23.09 18.14 -13.30
CA GLU A 157 23.96 19.30 -13.10
C GLU A 157 25.24 18.90 -12.34
N CYS A 158 25.09 18.13 -11.25
CA CYS A 158 26.24 17.62 -10.49
C CYS A 158 27.17 16.77 -11.39
N LEU A 159 26.62 15.78 -12.11
CA LEU A 159 27.38 14.92 -13.02
C LEU A 159 28.10 15.70 -14.14
N ARG A 160 27.53 16.82 -14.60
CA ARG A 160 28.15 17.63 -15.67
C ARG A 160 29.26 18.54 -15.16
N LYS A 161 29.21 18.94 -13.88
CA LYS A 161 30.14 19.90 -13.28
C LYS A 161 31.30 19.23 -12.56
N TYR A 162 31.11 18.02 -12.05
CA TYR A 162 32.03 17.36 -11.14
C TYR A 162 32.41 15.97 -11.62
N ASP A 163 33.69 15.62 -11.46
CA ASP A 163 34.22 14.29 -11.74
C ASP A 163 33.94 13.36 -10.54
N VAL A 164 32.66 13.08 -10.30
CA VAL A 164 32.24 12.13 -9.26
C VAL A 164 32.35 10.70 -9.77
N ASP A 165 32.72 9.78 -8.90
CA ASP A 165 32.80 8.34 -9.20
C ASP A 165 31.42 7.68 -9.26
N GLY A 166 30.39 8.34 -8.73
CA GLY A 166 29.02 7.85 -8.79
C GLY A 166 27.99 8.79 -8.17
N ILE A 167 26.72 8.43 -8.41
CA ILE A 167 25.55 9.07 -7.79
C ILE A 167 24.85 8.03 -6.92
N GLN A 168 24.52 8.41 -5.68
CA GLN A 168 23.78 7.57 -4.76
C GLN A 168 22.40 8.18 -4.47
N PHE A 169 21.33 7.42 -4.67
CA PHE A 169 19.95 7.91 -4.55
C PHE A 169 19.35 7.84 -3.14
N ASP A 170 20.08 7.34 -2.14
CA ASP A 170 19.48 6.88 -0.88
C ASP A 170 18.30 5.91 -1.12
N TYR A 171 17.41 5.80 -0.14
CA TYR A 171 16.03 5.43 -0.32
C TYR A 171 15.26 6.56 -1.02
N ILE A 172 14.66 6.24 -2.16
CA ILE A 172 13.62 7.08 -2.77
C ILE A 172 12.35 6.89 -1.93
N ARG A 173 11.93 7.93 -1.21
CA ARG A 173 10.81 7.85 -0.27
C ARG A 173 9.65 8.72 -0.72
N TYR A 174 8.44 8.19 -0.56
CA TYR A 174 7.23 9.01 -0.45
C TYR A 174 7.03 9.38 1.02
N GLY A 175 6.39 10.52 1.29
CA GLY A 175 6.01 10.89 2.65
C GLY A 175 5.09 9.85 3.29
N PRO A 176 4.97 9.84 4.64
CA PRO A 176 4.14 8.86 5.34
C PRO A 176 2.64 8.99 5.01
N GLN A 177 2.22 10.07 4.37
CA GLN A 177 0.85 10.30 3.91
C GLN A 177 0.79 10.57 2.40
N GLN A 178 -0.37 10.30 1.81
CA GLN A 178 -0.66 10.62 0.41
C GLN A 178 -0.95 12.12 0.24
N CYS A 179 -0.54 12.69 -0.88
CA CYS A 179 -0.89 14.07 -1.25
C CYS A 179 -2.34 14.12 -1.73
N TYR A 180 -3.14 15.02 -1.14
CA TYR A 180 -4.53 15.29 -1.52
C TYR A 180 -4.71 16.73 -2.05
N CYS A 181 -3.65 17.37 -2.58
CA CYS A 181 -3.85 18.62 -3.33
C CYS A 181 -4.71 18.38 -4.60
N ASP A 182 -5.34 19.42 -5.11
CA ASP A 182 -6.25 19.34 -6.27
C ASP A 182 -5.62 18.61 -7.47
N TYR A 183 -4.36 18.96 -7.81
CA TYR A 183 -3.63 18.29 -8.89
C TYR A 183 -3.57 16.76 -8.72
N CYS A 184 -3.26 16.29 -7.52
CA CYS A 184 -3.15 14.86 -7.23
C CYS A 184 -4.52 14.17 -7.30
N GLN A 185 -5.55 14.82 -6.77
CA GLN A 185 -6.89 14.28 -6.80
C GLN A 185 -7.46 14.20 -8.23
N GLU A 186 -7.27 15.24 -9.02
CA GLU A 186 -7.68 15.27 -10.44
C GLU A 186 -6.92 14.24 -11.27
N THR A 187 -5.60 14.13 -11.07
CA THR A 187 -4.77 13.17 -11.80
C THR A 187 -5.18 11.74 -11.48
N PHE A 188 -5.44 11.44 -10.21
CA PHE A 188 -5.97 10.15 -9.79
C PHE A 188 -7.34 9.87 -10.43
N SER A 189 -8.27 10.82 -10.32
CA SER A 189 -9.63 10.68 -10.84
C SER A 189 -9.65 10.43 -12.34
N ARG A 190 -8.84 11.17 -13.09
CA ARG A 190 -8.70 10.99 -14.53
C ARG A 190 -8.12 9.63 -14.89
N ARG A 191 -7.17 9.11 -14.09
CA ARG A 191 -6.50 7.84 -14.35
C ARG A 191 -7.38 6.63 -14.02
N TYR A 192 -8.15 6.69 -12.94
CA TYR A 192 -8.88 5.53 -12.41
C TYR A 192 -10.40 5.63 -12.56
N GLY A 193 -10.94 6.78 -12.96
CA GLY A 193 -12.38 6.98 -13.19
C GLY A 193 -13.19 7.23 -11.91
N PHE A 194 -12.54 7.43 -10.76
CA PHE A 194 -13.19 7.78 -9.49
C PHE A 194 -12.27 8.63 -8.61
N GLU A 195 -12.84 9.43 -7.72
CA GLU A 195 -12.11 10.32 -6.80
C GLU A 195 -11.24 9.53 -5.79
N PRO A 196 -10.09 10.07 -5.34
CA PRO A 196 -9.33 9.45 -4.26
C PRO A 196 -10.18 9.21 -3.00
N MET A 197 -9.87 8.12 -2.29
CA MET A 197 -10.56 7.75 -1.06
C MET A 197 -10.11 8.61 0.13
N THR A 198 -10.53 9.88 0.15
CA THR A 198 -10.42 10.75 1.33
C THR A 198 -11.24 10.19 2.49
N LYS A 199 -10.99 10.70 3.71
CA LYS A 199 -11.75 10.32 4.90
C LYS A 199 -13.25 10.58 4.70
N GLU A 200 -13.60 11.70 4.07
CA GLU A 200 -14.96 12.07 3.71
C GLU A 200 -15.52 11.13 2.63
N ARG A 201 -14.73 10.77 1.61
CA ARG A 201 -15.18 9.86 0.55
C ARG A 201 -15.53 8.47 1.06
N ARG A 202 -14.85 7.95 2.09
CA ARG A 202 -15.17 6.67 2.73
C ARG A 202 -16.60 6.59 3.31
N THR A 203 -17.31 7.72 3.41
CA THR A 203 -18.72 7.80 3.82
C THR A 203 -19.73 7.67 2.67
N LYS A 204 -19.27 7.59 1.41
CA LYS A 204 -20.12 7.42 0.22
C LYS A 204 -19.60 6.27 -0.64
N LEU A 205 -20.46 5.68 -1.48
CA LEU A 205 -20.04 4.72 -2.52
C LEU A 205 -19.59 5.46 -3.80
N PRO A 206 -18.65 4.91 -4.59
CA PRO A 206 -17.83 3.71 -4.31
C PRO A 206 -16.90 3.92 -3.11
N ALA A 207 -16.54 2.83 -2.42
CA ALA A 207 -15.75 2.86 -1.19
C ALA A 207 -14.71 1.75 -1.14
N ALA A 208 -13.45 2.11 -0.91
CA ALA A 208 -12.38 1.13 -0.79
C ALA A 208 -12.41 0.36 0.53
N VAL A 209 -12.18 -0.95 0.45
CA VAL A 209 -12.09 -1.86 1.61
C VAL A 209 -11.09 -2.98 1.33
N ASP A 210 -10.42 -3.46 2.38
CA ASP A 210 -9.70 -4.73 2.32
C ASP A 210 -10.71 -5.89 2.30
N VAL A 211 -10.97 -6.41 1.11
CA VAL A 211 -11.93 -7.49 0.90
C VAL A 211 -11.27 -8.82 1.22
N THR A 212 -11.88 -9.57 2.13
CA THR A 212 -11.78 -11.04 2.19
C THR A 212 -13.18 -11.60 2.00
N ALA A 213 -13.40 -12.46 1.01
CA ALA A 213 -14.73 -12.93 0.67
C ALA A 213 -14.78 -14.35 0.10
N ASN A 214 -15.87 -15.04 0.39
CA ASN A 214 -16.33 -16.24 -0.30
C ASN A 214 -17.62 -15.90 -1.07
N PRO A 215 -17.53 -15.13 -2.17
CA PRO A 215 -18.70 -14.47 -2.74
C PRO A 215 -19.69 -15.47 -3.33
N LEU A 216 -20.98 -15.19 -3.17
CA LEU A 216 -22.03 -15.76 -4.02
C LEU A 216 -22.04 -15.06 -5.37
N VAL A 217 -22.29 -15.81 -6.44
CA VAL A 217 -22.33 -15.31 -7.84
C VAL A 217 -23.49 -15.94 -8.59
N LYS A 218 -23.78 -15.40 -9.79
CA LYS A 218 -24.96 -15.74 -10.59
C LYS A 218 -26.27 -15.45 -9.83
N PRO A 219 -26.60 -14.16 -9.62
CA PRO A 219 -27.88 -13.78 -9.05
C PRO A 219 -29.02 -14.34 -9.92
N THR A 220 -30.05 -14.86 -9.28
CA THR A 220 -31.26 -15.41 -9.92
C THR A 220 -32.46 -14.52 -9.63
N THR A 221 -32.73 -14.28 -8.35
CA THR A 221 -33.80 -13.38 -7.87
C THR A 221 -33.26 -12.20 -7.06
N ALA A 222 -32.00 -12.27 -6.63
CA ALA A 222 -31.36 -11.18 -5.92
C ALA A 222 -31.12 -9.98 -6.84
N VAL A 223 -31.43 -8.78 -6.34
CA VAL A 223 -31.04 -7.52 -6.95
C VAL A 223 -29.67 -7.13 -6.39
N VAL A 224 -28.69 -6.97 -7.28
CA VAL A 224 -27.35 -6.48 -6.92
C VAL A 224 -27.41 -4.97 -6.75
N LEU A 225 -27.01 -4.47 -5.58
CA LEU A 225 -27.03 -3.05 -5.22
C LEU A 225 -25.66 -2.39 -5.35
N ALA A 226 -24.60 -3.17 -5.15
CA ALA A 226 -23.22 -2.75 -5.35
C ALA A 226 -22.37 -3.94 -5.80
N GLU A 227 -21.35 -3.65 -6.59
CA GLU A 227 -20.39 -4.61 -7.14
C GLU A 227 -18.98 -4.21 -6.71
N PHE A 228 -18.09 -5.20 -6.59
CA PHE A 228 -16.66 -4.97 -6.55
C PHE A 228 -16.16 -4.54 -7.94
N SER A 229 -14.93 -4.02 -8.01
CA SER A 229 -14.36 -3.48 -9.26
C SER A 229 -14.29 -4.48 -10.44
N ASP A 230 -14.37 -5.79 -10.18
CA ASP A 230 -14.42 -6.83 -11.23
C ASP A 230 -15.85 -7.29 -11.60
N GLY A 231 -16.88 -6.60 -11.11
CA GLY A 231 -18.28 -6.92 -11.34
C GLY A 231 -18.83 -8.02 -10.42
N THR A 232 -18.03 -8.55 -9.48
CA THR A 232 -18.54 -9.50 -8.49
C THR A 232 -19.54 -8.80 -7.56
N PRO A 233 -20.75 -9.36 -7.33
CA PRO A 233 -21.73 -8.76 -6.43
C PRO A 233 -21.16 -8.57 -5.02
N ALA A 234 -21.19 -7.34 -4.50
CA ALA A 234 -20.71 -6.98 -3.17
C ALA A 234 -21.86 -6.86 -2.18
N ILE A 235 -22.91 -6.10 -2.54
CA ILE A 235 -24.12 -5.94 -1.74
C ILE A 235 -25.30 -6.35 -2.60
N ALA A 236 -26.15 -7.23 -2.09
CA ALA A 236 -27.36 -7.66 -2.80
C ALA A 236 -28.54 -7.80 -1.85
N MET A 237 -29.74 -7.67 -2.40
CA MET A 237 -30.98 -7.89 -1.67
C MET A 237 -31.87 -8.89 -2.40
N ASN A 238 -32.51 -9.77 -1.65
CA ASN A 238 -33.47 -10.73 -2.17
C ASN A 238 -34.78 -10.65 -1.39
N LYS A 239 -35.90 -10.46 -2.08
CA LYS A 239 -37.23 -10.55 -1.48
C LYS A 239 -37.74 -11.97 -1.70
N LEU A 240 -38.17 -12.61 -0.63
CA LEU A 240 -38.75 -13.96 -0.68
C LEU A 240 -40.07 -13.95 0.07
N ASP A 241 -41.16 -13.99 -0.69
CA ASP A 241 -42.54 -13.77 -0.22
C ASP A 241 -42.65 -12.48 0.61
N GLU A 242 -42.94 -12.58 1.91
CA GLU A 242 -43.10 -11.44 2.82
C GLU A 242 -41.76 -10.98 3.44
N GLY A 243 -40.73 -11.82 3.36
CA GLY A 243 -39.41 -11.57 3.94
C GLY A 243 -38.43 -10.88 3.01
N MET A 244 -37.33 -10.45 3.59
CA MET A 244 -36.22 -9.82 2.87
C MET A 244 -34.89 -10.32 3.41
N VAL A 245 -33.94 -10.45 2.49
CA VAL A 245 -32.56 -10.83 2.76
C VAL A 245 -31.65 -9.72 2.26
N LEU A 246 -30.73 -9.24 3.11
CA LEU A 246 -29.62 -8.39 2.75
C LEU A 246 -28.35 -9.23 2.84
N LEU A 247 -27.58 -9.28 1.76
CA LEU A 247 -26.30 -9.96 1.66
C LEU A 247 -25.19 -8.92 1.56
N LEU A 248 -24.28 -8.94 2.53
CA LEU A 248 -22.94 -8.35 2.40
C LEU A 248 -22.00 -9.49 2.01
N ASN A 249 -21.61 -9.53 0.74
CA ASN A 249 -20.96 -10.69 0.11
C ASN A 249 -19.44 -10.77 0.35
N TRP A 250 -19.00 -10.30 1.51
CA TRP A 250 -17.63 -10.36 2.02
C TRP A 250 -17.66 -10.31 3.55
N ARG A 251 -16.48 -10.48 4.17
CA ARG A 251 -16.23 -10.38 5.62
C ARG A 251 -16.40 -8.95 6.17
N ALA A 252 -17.56 -8.35 5.94
CA ALA A 252 -17.85 -6.97 6.29
C ALA A 252 -17.82 -6.72 7.81
N GLU A 253 -17.89 -7.77 8.63
CA GLU A 253 -17.75 -7.61 10.08
C GLU A 253 -16.32 -7.30 10.54
N ASN A 254 -15.30 -7.60 9.71
CA ASN A 254 -13.90 -7.29 10.00
C ASN A 254 -13.58 -5.82 9.67
N ASP A 255 -14.01 -5.37 8.49
CA ASP A 255 -13.86 -3.99 8.05
C ASP A 255 -15.11 -3.58 7.25
N MET A 256 -15.89 -2.66 7.85
CA MET A 256 -17.11 -2.13 7.28
C MET A 256 -16.89 -0.64 6.98
N PRO A 257 -16.73 -0.25 5.70
CA PRO A 257 -16.59 1.16 5.34
C PRO A 257 -17.76 1.97 5.88
N PRO A 258 -17.54 3.24 6.30
CA PRO A 258 -18.60 4.09 6.85
C PRO A 258 -19.87 4.16 5.97
N ALA A 259 -19.74 4.19 4.64
CA ALA A 259 -20.89 4.13 3.72
C ALA A 259 -21.72 2.85 3.87
N VAL A 260 -21.06 1.69 4.01
CA VAL A 260 -21.70 0.39 4.21
C VAL A 260 -22.30 0.32 5.62
N ALA A 261 -21.58 0.80 6.63
CA ALA A 261 -22.06 0.86 8.01
C ALA A 261 -23.36 1.66 8.15
N GLU A 262 -23.45 2.82 7.50
CA GLU A 262 -24.68 3.61 7.49
C GLU A 262 -25.81 2.90 6.73
N SER A 263 -25.50 2.24 5.61
CA SER A 263 -26.49 1.45 4.86
C SER A 263 -27.07 0.29 5.68
N VAL A 264 -26.23 -0.43 6.42
CA VAL A 264 -26.65 -1.50 7.34
C VAL A 264 -27.49 -0.93 8.47
N LYS A 265 -27.05 0.18 9.08
CA LYS A 265 -27.78 0.84 10.17
C LYS A 265 -29.16 1.33 9.72
N LEU A 266 -29.27 1.96 8.56
CA LEU A 266 -30.57 2.38 8.01
C LEU A 266 -31.48 1.18 7.73
N THR A 267 -30.94 0.12 7.13
CA THR A 267 -31.69 -1.11 6.84
C THR A 267 -32.22 -1.74 8.14
N LEU A 268 -31.36 -1.94 9.13
CA LEU A 268 -31.75 -2.49 10.43
C LEU A 268 -32.71 -1.54 11.16
N GLY A 269 -32.55 -0.23 11.03
CA GLY A 269 -33.49 0.76 11.60
C GLY A 269 -34.90 0.58 11.06
N VAL A 270 -35.04 0.42 9.74
CA VAL A 270 -36.33 0.11 9.10
C VAL A 270 -36.87 -1.23 9.57
N TRP A 271 -36.04 -2.29 9.54
CA TRP A 271 -36.48 -3.65 9.91
C TRP A 271 -36.81 -3.84 11.39
N THR A 272 -36.31 -2.96 12.26
CA THR A 272 -36.55 -3.02 13.72
C THR A 272 -37.58 -1.99 14.20
N THR A 273 -38.25 -1.31 13.28
CA THR A 273 -39.38 -0.42 13.60
C THR A 273 -40.40 -1.16 14.49
N GLY A 274 -40.85 -0.54 15.57
CA GLY A 274 -41.72 -1.20 16.55
C GLY A 274 -40.99 -2.08 17.58
N ARG A 275 -39.66 -1.93 17.72
CA ARG A 275 -38.79 -2.67 18.65
C ARG A 275 -38.66 -4.16 18.34
N ALA A 276 -38.63 -4.51 17.05
CA ALA A 276 -38.44 -5.90 16.68
C ALA A 276 -37.09 -6.44 17.19
N PRO A 277 -37.05 -7.66 17.73
CA PRO A 277 -35.81 -8.23 18.23
C PRO A 277 -34.84 -8.54 17.09
N VAL A 278 -33.55 -8.29 17.35
CA VAL A 278 -32.45 -8.72 16.49
C VAL A 278 -31.81 -9.94 17.11
N TYR A 279 -31.78 -11.04 16.35
CA TYR A 279 -31.14 -12.28 16.71
C TYR A 279 -29.85 -12.47 15.90
N ILE A 280 -28.91 -13.21 16.45
CA ILE A 280 -27.68 -13.61 15.77
C ILE A 280 -27.44 -15.09 16.04
N THR A 281 -27.03 -15.84 15.01
CA THR A 281 -26.78 -17.27 15.17
C THR A 281 -25.62 -17.74 14.29
N THR A 282 -25.17 -18.97 14.54
CA THR A 282 -24.23 -19.72 13.71
C THR A 282 -24.58 -21.20 13.84
N THR A 283 -24.16 -22.02 12.88
CA THR A 283 -24.39 -23.47 12.93
C THR A 283 -23.27 -24.17 13.69
N ALA A 284 -23.58 -25.31 14.32
CA ALA A 284 -22.57 -26.16 14.94
C ALA A 284 -21.49 -26.59 13.92
N ALA A 285 -21.90 -26.91 12.69
CA ALA A 285 -20.99 -27.28 11.61
C ALA A 285 -20.00 -26.15 11.25
N THR A 286 -20.50 -24.91 11.06
CA THR A 286 -19.62 -23.76 10.80
C THR A 286 -18.70 -23.51 11.98
N ARG A 287 -19.22 -23.54 13.22
CA ARG A 287 -18.43 -23.30 14.43
C ARG A 287 -17.31 -24.33 14.59
N SER A 288 -17.56 -25.59 14.24
CA SER A 288 -16.57 -26.66 14.30
C SER A 288 -15.41 -26.44 13.33
N GLU A 289 -15.66 -25.88 12.15
CA GLU A 289 -14.64 -25.73 11.09
C GLU A 289 -13.94 -24.36 11.14
N TYR A 290 -14.66 -23.29 11.50
CA TYR A 290 -14.17 -21.91 11.42
C TYR A 290 -14.10 -21.19 12.78
N GLY A 291 -14.48 -21.88 13.86
CA GLY A 291 -14.52 -21.30 15.21
C GLY A 291 -15.64 -20.27 15.39
N ASN A 292 -15.52 -19.47 16.46
CA ASN A 292 -16.55 -18.50 16.86
C ASN A 292 -16.14 -17.02 16.62
N SER A 293 -14.92 -16.77 16.14
CA SER A 293 -14.41 -15.41 15.91
C SER A 293 -15.29 -14.54 14.98
N PRO A 294 -15.82 -15.05 13.84
CA PRO A 294 -16.66 -14.25 12.97
C PRO A 294 -17.98 -13.82 13.64
N PHE A 295 -18.56 -14.73 14.43
CA PHE A 295 -19.77 -14.47 15.20
C PHE A 295 -19.55 -13.33 16.21
N GLU A 296 -18.45 -13.37 16.97
CA GLU A 296 -18.12 -12.32 17.93
C GLU A 296 -17.79 -10.99 17.24
N SER A 297 -17.10 -11.03 16.10
CA SER A 297 -16.75 -9.84 15.33
C SER A 297 -18.00 -9.14 14.80
N ALA A 298 -18.95 -9.90 14.25
CA ALA A 298 -20.25 -9.37 13.83
C ALA A 298 -21.06 -8.82 14.99
N ARG A 299 -21.10 -9.51 16.14
CA ARG A 299 -21.77 -9.02 17.35
C ARG A 299 -21.18 -7.68 17.81
N ALA A 300 -19.85 -7.55 17.80
CA ALA A 300 -19.15 -6.31 18.14
C ALA A 300 -19.44 -5.19 17.12
N SER A 301 -19.42 -5.50 15.83
CA SER A 301 -19.75 -4.55 14.75
C SER A 301 -21.19 -4.03 14.88
N LEU A 302 -22.17 -4.91 15.08
CA LEU A 302 -23.56 -4.51 15.32
C LEU A 302 -23.73 -3.69 16.60
N THR A 303 -22.93 -4.01 17.64
CA THR A 303 -22.89 -3.25 18.91
C THR A 303 -22.44 -1.80 18.69
N ARG A 304 -21.43 -1.58 17.83
CA ARG A 304 -20.99 -0.23 17.43
C ARG A 304 -22.04 0.53 16.62
N LEU A 305 -22.86 -0.17 15.85
CA LEU A 305 -23.99 0.41 15.11
C LEU A 305 -25.21 0.71 15.99
N GLY A 306 -25.15 0.41 17.30
CA GLY A 306 -26.23 0.68 18.25
C GLY A 306 -27.20 -0.48 18.49
N TYR A 307 -26.96 -1.65 17.90
CA TYR A 307 -27.79 -2.83 18.09
C TYR A 307 -27.24 -3.75 19.18
N ARG A 308 -28.08 -4.57 19.79
CA ARG A 308 -27.69 -5.57 20.79
C ARG A 308 -28.32 -6.91 20.42
N PRO A 309 -27.74 -7.64 19.45
CA PRO A 309 -28.35 -8.86 18.96
C PRO A 309 -28.32 -9.96 20.03
N MET A 310 -29.42 -10.70 20.16
CA MET A 310 -29.55 -11.84 21.06
C MET A 310 -29.07 -13.12 20.38
N SER A 311 -28.14 -13.83 21.00
CA SER A 311 -27.68 -15.13 20.49
C SER A 311 -28.77 -16.17 20.63
N VAL A 312 -29.06 -16.91 19.55
CA VAL A 312 -29.99 -18.05 19.56
C VAL A 312 -29.37 -19.28 18.90
N PRO A 313 -29.69 -20.51 19.33
CA PRO A 313 -29.29 -21.72 18.60
C PRO A 313 -29.92 -21.76 17.20
N ALA A 314 -29.23 -22.37 16.22
CA ALA A 314 -29.72 -22.41 14.83
C ALA A 314 -31.01 -23.25 14.69
N GLU A 315 -31.22 -24.18 15.61
CA GLU A 315 -32.36 -25.10 15.65
C GLU A 315 -33.66 -24.36 16.02
N THR A 316 -33.57 -23.16 16.61
CA THR A 316 -34.75 -22.37 17.01
C THR A 316 -35.23 -21.39 15.94
N ILE A 317 -34.54 -21.29 14.80
CA ILE A 317 -34.85 -20.34 13.70
C ILE A 317 -36.32 -20.46 13.27
N ALA A 318 -36.85 -21.68 13.15
CA ALA A 318 -38.23 -21.91 12.74
C ALA A 318 -39.25 -21.24 13.68
N GLY A 319 -38.92 -21.12 14.97
CA GLY A 319 -39.76 -20.51 16.01
C GLY A 319 -39.67 -18.99 16.11
N LEU A 320 -38.72 -18.34 15.42
CA LEU A 320 -38.58 -16.89 15.46
C LEU A 320 -39.81 -16.20 14.84
N SER A 321 -40.19 -15.03 15.37
CA SER A 321 -41.36 -14.30 14.89
C SER A 321 -41.10 -13.65 13.53
N ALA A 322 -42.15 -13.54 12.71
CA ALA A 322 -42.12 -12.92 11.38
C ALA A 322 -41.54 -11.49 11.38
N GLY A 323 -41.77 -10.72 12.44
CA GLY A 323 -41.28 -9.34 12.54
C GLY A 323 -39.80 -9.23 12.93
N SER A 324 -39.13 -10.33 13.30
CA SER A 324 -37.76 -10.29 13.82
C SER A 324 -36.69 -10.22 12.73
N VAL A 325 -35.50 -9.77 13.13
CA VAL A 325 -34.29 -9.80 12.30
C VAL A 325 -33.39 -10.94 12.77
N LEU A 326 -32.85 -11.72 11.84
CA LEU A 326 -31.80 -12.71 12.09
C LEU A 326 -30.52 -12.30 11.36
N VAL A 327 -29.38 -12.42 12.02
CA VAL A 327 -28.05 -12.18 11.44
C VAL A 327 -27.26 -13.49 11.35
N LEU A 328 -26.72 -13.77 10.17
CA LEU A 328 -25.83 -14.90 9.88
C LEU A 328 -24.43 -14.40 9.47
N PRO A 329 -23.49 -14.28 10.41
CA PRO A 329 -22.13 -13.84 10.12
C PRO A 329 -21.21 -15.02 9.79
N ALA A 330 -20.67 -15.03 8.56
CA ALA A 330 -19.74 -16.02 8.03
C ALA A 330 -20.21 -17.47 8.21
N VAL A 331 -21.51 -17.71 8.04
CA VAL A 331 -22.11 -19.05 8.21
C VAL A 331 -22.00 -19.81 6.90
N TYR A 332 -20.86 -20.47 6.67
CA TYR A 332 -20.59 -21.13 5.38
C TYR A 332 -21.24 -22.51 5.25
N VAL A 333 -21.27 -23.28 6.34
CA VAL A 333 -21.78 -24.65 6.36
C VAL A 333 -23.12 -24.67 7.07
N VAL A 334 -24.19 -24.72 6.29
CA VAL A 334 -25.57 -24.74 6.74
C VAL A 334 -26.18 -26.10 6.40
N PRO A 335 -26.57 -26.91 7.41
CA PRO A 335 -27.32 -28.15 7.21
C PRO A 335 -28.67 -27.92 6.51
N ASP A 336 -29.16 -28.92 5.77
CA ASP A 336 -30.39 -28.82 4.98
C ASP A 336 -31.63 -28.42 5.79
N ASP A 337 -31.77 -28.94 7.01
CA ASP A 337 -32.86 -28.62 7.93
C ASP A 337 -32.79 -27.17 8.44
N VAL A 338 -31.59 -26.67 8.73
CA VAL A 338 -31.36 -25.25 9.05
C VAL A 338 -31.66 -24.38 7.82
N GLY A 339 -31.25 -24.81 6.63
CA GLY A 339 -31.58 -24.14 5.37
C GLY A 339 -33.09 -24.02 5.14
N ARG A 340 -33.85 -25.10 5.36
CA ARG A 340 -35.31 -25.08 5.30
C ARG A 340 -35.93 -24.18 6.38
N SER A 341 -35.34 -24.14 7.57
CA SER A 341 -35.80 -23.26 8.66
C SER A 341 -35.58 -21.78 8.33
N LEU A 342 -34.44 -21.44 7.73
CA LEU A 342 -34.16 -20.09 7.22
C LEU A 342 -35.15 -19.69 6.13
N GLU A 343 -35.41 -20.58 5.17
CA GLU A 343 -36.40 -20.33 4.11
C GLU A 343 -37.80 -20.08 4.71
N ALA A 344 -38.27 -20.95 5.60
CA ALA A 344 -39.56 -20.78 6.25
C ALA A 344 -39.64 -19.48 7.07
N PHE A 345 -38.55 -19.11 7.75
CA PHE A 345 -38.45 -17.86 8.51
C PHE A 345 -38.56 -16.63 7.61
N VAL A 346 -37.83 -16.59 6.50
CA VAL A 346 -37.89 -15.46 5.56
C VAL A 346 -39.26 -15.41 4.90
N ARG A 347 -39.78 -16.52 4.35
CA ARG A 347 -41.07 -16.54 3.64
C ARG A 347 -42.22 -15.96 4.47
N LYS A 348 -42.26 -16.25 5.76
CA LYS A 348 -43.31 -15.76 6.68
C LYS A 348 -43.13 -14.31 7.15
N GLY A 349 -42.18 -13.55 6.59
CA GLY A 349 -41.98 -12.13 6.90
C GLY A 349 -40.63 -11.78 7.53
N GLY A 350 -39.87 -12.78 7.98
CA GLY A 350 -38.59 -12.61 8.66
C GLY A 350 -37.57 -11.82 7.82
N LYS A 351 -36.71 -11.08 8.52
CA LYS A 351 -35.64 -10.29 7.88
C LYS A 351 -34.29 -10.93 8.17
N LEU A 352 -33.47 -11.12 7.14
CA LEU A 352 -32.20 -11.84 7.25
C LEU A 352 -31.05 -10.95 6.77
N LEU A 353 -30.04 -10.76 7.62
CA LEU A 353 -28.76 -10.16 7.23
C LEU A 353 -27.71 -11.27 7.16
N ILE A 354 -27.17 -11.50 5.97
CA ILE A 354 -26.07 -12.44 5.73
C ILE A 354 -24.79 -11.63 5.53
N ILE A 355 -23.72 -11.99 6.23
CA ILE A 355 -22.39 -11.42 6.06
C ILE A 355 -21.46 -12.57 5.65
N ASP A 356 -20.87 -12.53 4.46
CA ASP A 356 -20.01 -13.57 3.86
C ASP A 356 -20.56 -15.00 3.88
N GLY A 357 -21.37 -15.41 2.89
CA GLY A 357 -21.79 -16.82 2.75
C GLY A 357 -23.22 -16.97 2.24
N PRO A 358 -23.83 -18.17 2.32
CA PRO A 358 -23.35 -19.45 2.86
C PRO A 358 -22.60 -20.29 1.81
N ALA A 359 -21.36 -19.92 1.51
CA ALA A 359 -20.64 -20.38 0.33
C ALA A 359 -20.49 -21.92 0.21
N LYS A 360 -20.27 -22.63 1.31
CA LYS A 360 -20.09 -24.10 1.28
C LYS A 360 -21.40 -24.88 1.15
N SER A 361 -22.54 -24.19 1.27
CA SER A 361 -23.87 -24.81 1.26
C SER A 361 -24.76 -24.34 0.11
N MET A 362 -24.19 -23.75 -0.94
CA MET A 362 -24.97 -23.35 -2.12
C MET A 362 -25.52 -24.51 -2.95
N SER A 363 -25.21 -25.77 -2.61
CA SER A 363 -25.94 -26.95 -3.11
C SER A 363 -27.31 -27.13 -2.46
N VAL A 364 -27.55 -26.50 -1.32
CA VAL A 364 -28.84 -26.56 -0.60
C VAL A 364 -29.85 -25.65 -1.30
N ALA A 365 -30.87 -26.25 -1.91
CA ALA A 365 -31.87 -25.52 -2.72
C ALA A 365 -32.60 -24.41 -1.94
N ALA A 366 -32.82 -24.60 -0.63
CA ALA A 366 -33.40 -23.58 0.24
C ALA A 366 -32.52 -22.32 0.32
N LEU A 367 -31.20 -22.47 0.39
CA LEU A 367 -30.27 -21.34 0.46
C LEU A 367 -30.17 -20.60 -0.87
N GLN A 368 -30.27 -21.30 -2.00
CA GLN A 368 -30.36 -20.64 -3.31
C GLN A 368 -31.60 -19.73 -3.39
N ARG A 369 -32.75 -20.18 -2.88
CA ARG A 369 -33.98 -19.36 -2.83
C ARG A 369 -33.90 -18.22 -1.84
N VAL A 370 -33.32 -18.46 -0.65
CA VAL A 370 -33.14 -17.45 0.40
C VAL A 370 -32.19 -16.34 -0.07
N THR A 371 -31.03 -16.72 -0.60
CA THR A 371 -30.02 -15.75 -1.03
C THR A 371 -30.37 -15.11 -2.37
N GLY A 372 -31.08 -15.81 -3.24
CA GLY A 372 -31.32 -15.40 -4.62
C GLY A 372 -30.09 -15.54 -5.51
N PHE A 373 -29.18 -16.47 -5.20
CA PHE A 373 -27.98 -16.78 -5.97
C PHE A 373 -27.91 -18.28 -6.29
N ALA A 374 -27.34 -18.63 -7.44
CA ALA A 374 -27.24 -20.03 -7.88
C ALA A 374 -25.94 -20.72 -7.46
N SER A 375 -24.86 -19.98 -7.18
CA SER A 375 -23.53 -20.59 -7.00
C SER A 375 -22.56 -19.72 -6.20
N THR A 376 -21.39 -20.28 -5.90
CA THR A 376 -20.25 -19.56 -5.34
C THR A 376 -19.25 -19.14 -6.40
N GLY A 377 -18.62 -18.00 -6.15
CA GLY A 377 -17.51 -17.47 -6.92
C GLY A 377 -16.16 -17.88 -6.34
N ARG A 378 -15.10 -17.36 -6.95
CA ARG A 378 -13.73 -17.54 -6.49
C ARG A 378 -13.52 -16.75 -5.19
N TYR A 379 -12.77 -17.33 -4.25
CA TYR A 379 -12.30 -16.63 -3.05
C TYR A 379 -11.54 -15.34 -3.43
N ILE A 380 -11.81 -14.25 -2.70
CA ILE A 380 -11.20 -12.93 -2.89
C ILE A 380 -10.40 -12.57 -1.64
N ARG A 381 -9.17 -12.08 -1.84
CA ARG A 381 -8.35 -11.41 -0.82
C ARG A 381 -7.52 -10.30 -1.46
N ARG A 382 -8.03 -9.07 -1.43
CA ARG A 382 -7.39 -7.88 -2.02
C ARG A 382 -8.02 -6.59 -1.49
N VAL A 383 -7.34 -5.47 -1.66
CA VAL A 383 -8.01 -4.16 -1.63
C VAL A 383 -8.93 -4.07 -2.85
N ASP A 384 -10.17 -3.65 -2.63
CA ASP A 384 -11.17 -3.43 -3.68
C ASP A 384 -11.90 -2.10 -3.46
N VAL A 385 -12.63 -1.61 -4.48
CA VAL A 385 -13.34 -0.30 -4.51
C VAL A 385 -14.80 -0.48 -4.83
#